data_AF-A0A6J6QYD9-F1
#
_entry.id   AF-A0A6J6QYD9-F1
#
_cell.length_a   1.000
_cell.length_b   1.000
_cell.length_c   1.000
_cell.angle_alpha   90.00
_cell.angle_beta   90.00
_cell.angle_gamma   90.00
#
_symmetry.space_group_name_H-M   'P 1'
#
loop_
_entity.id
_entity.type
_entity.pdbx_description
1 polymer ?
#
loop_
_entity_poly.entity_id
_entity_poly.type
_entity_poly.pdbx_seq_one_letter_code
_entity_poly.pdbx_strand_id
1 'polypeptide(L)'
;MAGGKEGEKNTVIIHPGTSKEEQVGVSNTAFEANEGILNLTGGGGGWGNPLERAVSAVVEDVRQGFVSAAKAKDDYGVVLDPKTLVVDEAATAKLRSKAGVK
;
A
#
# COMPACT_ATOMS: atom_id res chain seq x y z
N MET A 1 -14.41 3.25 4.98
CA MET A 1 -15.90 3.31 5.13
C MET A 1 -16.56 2.33 4.18
N ALA A 2 -17.77 1.84 4.47
CA ALA A 2 -18.52 0.90 3.62
C ALA A 2 -17.72 -0.35 3.19
N GLY A 3 -16.92 -0.93 4.09
CA GLY A 3 -16.04 -2.07 3.81
C GLY A 3 -14.60 -1.71 3.41
N GLY A 4 -14.31 -0.44 3.16
CA GLY A 4 -12.96 0.03 2.85
C GLY A 4 -12.04 0.11 4.07
N LYS A 5 -10.75 -0.17 3.86
CA LYS A 5 -9.70 -0.23 4.91
C LYS A 5 -9.25 1.16 5.37
N GLU A 6 -8.63 1.23 6.55
CA GLU A 6 -8.02 2.45 7.08
C GLU A 6 -6.82 2.87 6.23
N GLY A 7 -6.54 4.18 6.19
CA GLY A 7 -5.33 4.70 5.56
C GLY A 7 -4.12 4.56 6.48
N GLU A 8 -2.93 4.54 5.90
CA GLU A 8 -1.70 4.52 6.69
C GLU A 8 -1.48 5.87 7.38
N LYS A 9 -0.94 5.81 8.61
CA LYS A 9 -0.67 7.01 9.41
C LYS A 9 0.59 7.72 8.94
N ASN A 10 0.60 9.03 9.11
CA ASN A 10 1.81 9.83 8.92
C ASN A 10 2.92 9.38 9.89
N THR A 11 4.13 9.20 9.37
CA THR A 11 5.29 8.78 10.16
C THR A 11 6.50 9.63 9.79
N VAL A 12 7.13 10.26 10.79
CA VAL A 12 8.38 11.02 10.62
C VAL A 12 9.50 10.30 11.34
N ILE A 13 10.60 10.05 10.63
CA ILE A 13 11.80 9.40 11.16
C ILE A 13 12.97 10.37 11.01
N ILE A 14 13.68 10.62 12.11
CA ILE A 14 14.92 11.39 12.12
C ILE A 14 16.12 10.46 12.09
N HIS A 15 17.20 10.88 11.42
CA HIS A 15 18.44 10.12 11.27
C HIS A 15 18.25 8.68 10.73
N PRO A 16 17.46 8.48 9.65
CA PRO A 16 17.11 7.15 9.14
C PRO A 16 18.36 6.38 8.67
N GLY A 17 18.41 5.09 8.95
CA GLY A 17 19.52 4.20 8.60
C GLY A 17 20.77 4.36 9.47
N THR A 18 20.67 5.04 10.61
CA THR A 18 21.80 5.28 11.53
C THR A 18 21.52 4.73 12.93
N SER A 19 22.53 4.72 13.81
CA SER A 19 22.37 4.35 15.22
C SER A 19 21.54 5.35 16.04
N LYS A 20 21.16 6.49 15.47
CA LYS A 20 20.32 7.53 16.09
C LYS A 20 18.90 7.54 15.53
N GLU A 21 18.51 6.55 14.72
CA GLU A 21 17.18 6.51 14.10
C GLU A 21 16.07 6.56 15.15
N GLU A 22 15.15 7.50 15.00
CA GLU A 22 14.02 7.67 15.91
C GLU A 22 12.76 8.08 15.15
N GLN A 23 11.62 7.45 15.46
CA GLN A 23 10.30 7.88 15.00
C GLN A 23 9.74 8.94 15.95
N VAL A 24 9.38 10.11 15.40
CA VAL A 24 8.92 11.26 16.17
C VAL A 24 7.56 11.77 15.68
N GLY A 25 6.76 12.33 16.60
CA GLY A 25 5.56 13.08 16.26
C GLY A 25 5.84 14.55 15.94
N VAL A 26 6.60 15.20 16.83
CA VAL A 26 7.12 16.57 16.67
C VAL A 26 8.56 16.56 17.20
N SER A 27 9.47 17.26 16.52
CA SER A 27 10.86 17.40 16.96
C SER A 27 11.40 18.79 16.61
N ASN A 28 12.30 19.31 17.44
CA ASN A 28 13.08 20.53 17.22
C ASN A 28 14.60 20.26 17.20
N THR A 29 15.00 19.02 16.90
CA THR A 29 16.40 18.59 16.86
C THR A 29 17.20 19.33 15.78
N ALA A 30 18.44 19.71 16.11
CA ALA A 30 19.39 20.26 15.14
C ALA A 30 20.02 19.14 14.31
N PHE A 31 20.24 19.40 13.02
CA PHE A 31 20.85 18.46 12.09
C PHE A 31 22.18 18.99 11.59
N GLU A 32 23.15 18.10 11.49
CA GLU A 32 24.42 18.37 10.83
C GLU A 32 24.32 18.11 9.32
N ALA A 33 25.30 18.61 8.56
CA ALA A 33 25.39 18.31 7.14
C ALA A 33 25.43 16.78 6.90
N ASN A 34 24.63 16.30 5.95
CA ASN A 34 24.44 14.89 5.59
C ASN A 34 23.60 14.06 6.56
N GLU A 35 23.02 14.65 7.59
CA GLU A 35 21.91 14.01 8.32
C GLU A 35 20.58 14.27 7.60
N GLY A 36 19.59 13.40 7.82
CA GLY A 36 18.35 13.40 7.05
C GLY A 36 17.10 13.13 7.87
N ILE A 37 15.96 13.47 7.27
CA ILE A 37 14.62 13.17 7.78
C ILE A 37 13.90 12.37 6.70
N LEU A 38 13.27 11.27 7.10
CA LEU A 38 12.34 10.52 6.26
C LEU A 38 10.92 10.85 6.71
N ASN A 39 10.18 11.55 5.86
CA ASN A 39 8.77 11.86 6.07
C ASN A 39 7.90 10.94 5.20
N LEU A 40 7.23 9.99 5.84
CA LEU A 40 6.28 9.08 5.23
C LEU A 40 4.87 9.66 5.42
N THR A 41 4.39 10.36 4.40
CA THR A 41 3.08 10.99 4.42
C THR A 41 1.99 9.93 4.48
N GLY A 42 1.04 10.11 5.41
CA GLY A 42 -0.11 9.23 5.52
C GLY A 42 -0.99 9.22 4.28
N GLY A 43 -1.75 8.14 4.11
CA GLY A 43 -2.72 7.97 3.02
C GLY A 43 -4.16 8.20 3.47
N GLY A 44 -5.07 8.37 2.50
CA GLY A 44 -6.51 8.38 2.78
C GLY A 44 -7.04 6.98 3.07
N GLY A 45 -8.15 6.90 3.80
CA GLY A 45 -8.89 5.64 3.99
C GLY A 45 -9.64 5.21 2.72
N GLY A 46 -9.83 3.91 2.55
CA GLY A 46 -10.55 3.32 1.44
C GLY A 46 -12.08 3.40 1.55
N TRP A 47 -12.73 3.26 0.41
CA TRP A 47 -14.19 3.16 0.28
C TRP A 47 -14.59 1.88 -0.45
N GLY A 48 -15.64 1.21 0.03
CA GLY A 48 -16.17 -0.01 -0.58
C GLY A 48 -15.37 -1.27 -0.26
N ASN A 49 -15.90 -2.42 -0.63
CA ASN A 49 -15.20 -3.70 -0.52
C ASN A 49 -14.04 -3.76 -1.54
N PRO A 50 -12.78 -3.93 -1.12
CA PRO A 50 -11.65 -4.03 -2.03
C PRO A 50 -11.78 -5.15 -3.08
N LEU A 51 -12.47 -6.25 -2.74
CA LEU A 51 -12.65 -7.39 -3.64
C LEU A 51 -13.62 -7.12 -4.78
N GLU A 52 -14.42 -6.05 -4.69
CA GLU A 52 -15.34 -5.61 -5.74
C GLU A 52 -14.67 -4.61 -6.70
N ARG A 53 -13.47 -4.09 -6.37
CA ARG A 53 -12.72 -3.21 -7.28
C ARG A 53 -12.45 -3.94 -8.59
N ALA A 54 -12.68 -3.26 -9.71
CA ALA A 54 -12.44 -3.82 -11.04
C ALA A 54 -10.98 -4.28 -11.17
N VAL A 55 -10.79 -5.50 -11.69
CA VAL A 55 -9.45 -6.10 -11.86
C VAL A 55 -8.54 -5.19 -12.69
N SER A 56 -9.06 -4.63 -13.79
CA SER A 56 -8.32 -3.70 -14.65
C SER A 56 -7.87 -2.43 -13.92
N ALA A 57 -8.68 -1.91 -12.99
CA ALA A 57 -8.29 -0.75 -12.18
C ALA A 57 -7.16 -1.10 -11.21
N VAL A 58 -7.18 -2.29 -10.61
CA VAL A 58 -6.10 -2.77 -9.74
C VAL A 58 -4.79 -2.97 -10.53
N VAL A 59 -4.87 -3.52 -11.75
CA VAL A 59 -3.70 -3.66 -12.64
C VAL A 59 -3.10 -2.28 -12.96
N GLU A 60 -3.96 -1.29 -13.23
CA GLU A 60 -3.52 0.08 -13.48
C GLU A 60 -2.87 0.71 -12.24
N ASP A 61 -3.44 0.50 -11.05
CA ASP A 61 -2.84 0.96 -9.79
C ASP A 61 -1.44 0.35 -9.58
N VAL A 62 -1.25 -0.92 -9.97
CA VAL A 62 0.06 -1.58 -9.93
C VAL A 62 1.02 -1.02 -10.97
N ARG A 63 0.53 -0.78 -12.19
CA ARG A 63 1.32 -0.16 -13.27
C ARG A 63 1.83 1.22 -12.89
N GLN A 64 1.02 1.98 -12.15
CA GLN A 64 1.36 3.33 -11.67
C GLN A 64 2.21 3.32 -10.39
N GLY A 65 2.42 2.15 -9.76
CA GLY A 65 3.20 2.03 -8.54
C GLY A 65 2.47 2.46 -7.27
N PHE A 66 1.15 2.71 -7.34
CA PHE A 66 0.32 2.98 -6.16
C PHE A 66 0.08 1.73 -5.32
N VAL A 67 0.00 0.58 -5.98
CA VAL A 67 -0.20 -0.73 -5.34
C VAL A 67 0.93 -1.66 -5.77
N SER A 68 1.50 -2.44 -4.86
CA SER A 68 2.46 -3.48 -5.23
C SER A 68 1.72 -4.73 -5.71
N ALA A 69 2.36 -5.57 -6.54
CA ALA A 69 1.77 -6.84 -6.96
C ALA A 69 1.37 -7.75 -5.78
N ALA A 70 2.13 -7.70 -4.68
CA ALA A 70 1.78 -8.40 -3.45
C ALA A 70 0.49 -7.84 -2.82
N LYS A 71 0.39 -6.51 -2.72
CA LYS A 71 -0.81 -5.85 -2.19
C LYS A 71 -2.03 -6.01 -3.10
N ALA A 72 -1.86 -6.09 -4.42
CA ALA A 72 -2.93 -6.42 -5.35
C ALA A 72 -3.59 -7.77 -4.99
N LYS A 73 -2.77 -8.78 -4.66
CA LYS A 73 -3.26 -10.09 -4.22
C LYS A 73 -3.88 -10.04 -2.83
N ASP A 74 -3.18 -9.47 -1.86
CA ASP A 74 -3.57 -9.56 -0.45
C ASP A 74 -4.79 -8.68 -0.11
N ASP A 75 -4.88 -7.50 -0.72
CA ASP A 75 -5.95 -6.54 -0.42
C ASP A 75 -7.12 -6.63 -1.41
N TYR A 76 -6.85 -6.85 -2.70
CA TYR A 76 -7.86 -6.81 -3.76
C TYR A 76 -8.18 -8.19 -4.36
N GLY A 77 -7.47 -9.24 -3.93
CA GLY A 77 -7.64 -10.59 -4.45
C GLY A 77 -7.22 -10.75 -5.92
N VAL A 78 -6.44 -9.82 -6.46
CA VAL A 78 -5.99 -9.83 -7.87
C VAL A 78 -4.58 -10.40 -7.94
N VAL A 79 -4.44 -11.51 -8.65
CA VAL A 79 -3.15 -12.16 -8.88
C VAL A 79 -2.66 -11.77 -10.27
N LEU A 80 -1.46 -11.20 -10.34
CA LEU A 80 -0.82 -10.82 -11.59
C LEU A 80 0.69 -11.03 -11.53
N ASP A 81 1.31 -11.21 -12.69
CA ASP A 81 2.76 -11.27 -12.79
C ASP A 81 3.36 -9.85 -12.66
N PRO A 82 4.31 -9.62 -11.73
CA PRO A 82 4.82 -8.27 -11.43
C PRO A 82 5.64 -7.64 -12.56
N LYS A 83 6.09 -8.41 -13.56
CA LYS A 83 6.92 -7.92 -14.67
C LYS A 83 6.08 -7.62 -15.91
N THR A 84 5.11 -8.48 -16.20
CA THR A 84 4.29 -8.43 -17.40
C THR A 84 2.91 -7.83 -17.16
N LEU A 85 2.49 -7.75 -15.90
CA LEU A 85 1.16 -7.31 -15.45
C LEU A 85 0.00 -8.17 -15.99
N VAL A 86 0.30 -9.35 -16.51
CA VAL A 86 -0.72 -10.31 -16.94
C VAL A 86 -1.42 -10.89 -15.72
N VAL A 87 -2.75 -10.82 -15.71
CA VAL A 87 -3.60 -11.33 -14.62
C VAL A 87 -3.76 -12.84 -14.74
N ASP A 88 -3.63 -13.54 -13.61
CA ASP A 88 -4.12 -14.90 -13.44
C ASP A 88 -5.61 -14.87 -13.07
N GLU A 89 -6.45 -14.96 -14.09
CA GLU A 89 -7.91 -14.91 -13.95
C GLU A 89 -8.44 -16.03 -13.04
N ALA A 90 -7.87 -17.23 -13.15
CA ALA A 90 -8.31 -18.40 -12.38
C ALA A 90 -7.98 -18.24 -10.89
N ALA A 91 -6.75 -17.80 -10.57
CA ALA A 91 -6.35 -17.54 -9.19
C ALA A 91 -7.13 -16.34 -8.60
N THR A 92 -7.34 -15.29 -9.38
CA THR A 92 -8.12 -14.10 -8.99
C THR A 92 -9.57 -14.49 -8.66
N ALA A 93 -10.25 -15.23 -9.54
CA ALA A 93 -11.60 -15.71 -9.32
C ALA A 93 -11.69 -16.62 -8.08
N LYS A 94 -10.71 -17.50 -7.87
CA LYS A 94 -10.64 -18.39 -6.70
C LYS A 94 -10.47 -17.60 -5.39
N LEU A 95 -9.66 -16.56 -5.37
CA LEU A 95 -9.48 -15.72 -4.18
C LEU A 95 -10.76 -14.93 -3.86
N ARG A 96 -11.38 -14.31 -4.87
CA ARG A 96 -12.58 -13.50 -4.69
C ARG A 96 -13.83 -14.31 -4.34
N SER A 97 -13.96 -15.54 -4.86
CA SER A 97 -15.08 -16.44 -4.52
C SER A 97 -15.00 -16.99 -3.08
N LYS A 98 -13.79 -17.29 -2.59
CA LYS A 98 -13.58 -17.76 -1.21
C LYS A 98 -13.85 -16.71 -0.14
N ALA A 99 -13.69 -15.45 -0.50
CA ALA A 99 -13.85 -14.32 0.42
C ALA A 99 -15.28 -13.77 0.47
N GLY A 100 -16.24 -14.40 -0.22
CA GLY A 100 -17.66 -14.10 -0.08
C GLY A 100 -18.09 -12.79 -0.74
N VAL A 101 -17.93 -12.69 -2.07
CA VAL A 101 -18.77 -11.79 -2.86
C VAL A 101 -20.09 -12.52 -3.12
N LYS A 102 -21.14 -12.14 -2.38
CA LYS A 102 -22.53 -12.53 -2.64
C LYS A 102 -23.28 -11.33 -3.19
#